data_AF-A0A5P8W739-F1
#
_entry.id   AF-A0A5P8W739-F1
#
_cell.length_a   1.000
_cell.length_b   1.000
_cell.length_c   1.000
_cell.angle_alpha   90.00
_cell.angle_beta   90.00
_cell.angle_gamma   90.00
#
_symmetry.space_group_name_H-M   'P 1'
#
loop_
_entity.id
_entity.type
_entity.pdbx_description
1 polymer ?
#
loop_
_entity_poly.entity_id
_entity_poly.type
_entity_poly.pdbx_seq_one_letter_code
_entity_poly.pdbx_strand_id
1 'polypeptide(L)'
;MPFGTGVLVDELDFSDDKLLQGRTFSYSDTQRYHVGANYLQLAINKPKTRVATNQYGGQMDYLDGDKGSENPHINYEPSSIDGLKEAPKSGKDYTPHVEGQVMRKKISLLK
;
A
#
# COMPACT_ATOMS: atom_id res chain seq x y z
N MET A 1 -8.62 -15.26 -3.53
CA MET A 1 -7.86 -14.21 -4.25
C MET A 1 -8.20 -12.86 -3.62
N PRO A 2 -7.24 -12.12 -3.06
CA PRO A 2 -7.43 -10.82 -2.45
C PRO A 2 -7.59 -9.73 -3.51
N PHE A 3 -8.55 -8.84 -3.28
CA PHE A 3 -8.76 -7.62 -4.04
C PHE A 3 -8.92 -6.47 -3.03
N GLY A 4 -8.45 -5.28 -3.36
CA GLY A 4 -8.58 -4.11 -2.49
C GLY A 4 -8.67 -2.84 -3.30
N THR A 5 -9.55 -1.93 -2.88
CA THR A 5 -9.73 -0.63 -3.55
C THR A 5 -8.53 0.29 -3.39
N GLY A 6 -7.62 -0.01 -2.45
CA GLY A 6 -6.37 0.72 -2.26
C GLY A 6 -5.19 0.26 -3.10
N VAL A 7 -5.38 -0.76 -3.94
CA VAL A 7 -4.32 -1.21 -4.87
C VAL A 7 -4.46 -0.41 -6.15
N LEU A 8 -3.82 0.76 -6.17
CA LEU A 8 -3.77 1.67 -7.31
C LEU A 8 -2.41 1.58 -8.02
N VAL A 9 -2.37 2.08 -9.24
CA VAL A 9 -1.15 2.28 -10.05
C VAL A 9 -1.04 3.77 -10.33
N ASP A 10 0.16 4.26 -10.63
CA ASP A 10 0.39 5.63 -11.07
C ASP A 10 -0.68 6.09 -12.07
N GLU A 11 -1.10 7.36 -11.97
CA GLU A 11 -2.23 8.00 -12.67
C GLU A 11 -3.65 7.69 -12.13
N LEU A 12 -3.83 6.69 -11.26
CA LEU A 12 -5.10 6.45 -10.57
C LEU A 12 -5.05 6.99 -9.14
N ASP A 13 -6.07 7.79 -8.76
CA ASP A 13 -6.17 8.36 -7.42
C ASP A 13 -7.60 8.24 -6.85
N PHE A 14 -7.72 8.42 -5.54
CA PHE A 14 -8.99 8.38 -4.82
C PHE A 14 -9.83 9.64 -5.05
N SER A 15 -11.13 9.49 -4.84
CA SER A 15 -12.06 10.61 -4.68
C SER A 15 -12.46 10.78 -3.21
N ASP A 16 -13.15 11.88 -2.91
CA ASP A 16 -13.73 12.16 -1.58
C ASP A 16 -15.01 11.32 -1.27
N ASP A 17 -15.18 10.18 -1.95
CA ASP A 17 -16.23 9.22 -1.63
C ASP A 17 -15.91 8.50 -0.31
N LYS A 18 -16.73 8.80 0.71
CA LYS A 18 -16.61 8.25 2.05
C LYS A 18 -16.72 6.72 2.10
N LEU A 19 -17.46 6.11 1.18
CA LEU A 19 -17.57 4.65 1.09
C LEU A 19 -16.31 4.05 0.46
N LEU A 20 -15.76 4.69 -0.57
CA LEU A 20 -14.51 4.24 -1.20
C LEU A 20 -13.35 4.27 -0.19
N GLN A 21 -13.18 5.39 0.51
CA GLN A 21 -12.12 5.55 1.52
C GLN A 21 -12.24 4.51 2.65
N GLY A 22 -13.45 4.25 3.14
CA GLY A 22 -13.67 3.23 4.17
C GLY A 22 -13.31 1.81 3.70
N ARG A 23 -13.66 1.47 2.45
CA ARG A 23 -13.35 0.16 1.87
C ARG A 23 -11.85 -0.08 1.73
N THR A 24 -11.07 0.97 1.40
CA THR A 24 -9.63 0.87 1.21
C THR A 24 -8.91 0.32 2.44
N PHE A 25 -9.33 0.73 3.64
CA PHE A 25 -8.80 0.17 4.89
C PHE A 25 -9.25 -1.29 5.11
N SER A 26 -10.56 -1.55 4.99
CA SER A 26 -11.16 -2.85 5.36
C SER A 26 -10.62 -4.03 4.56
N TYR A 27 -10.34 -3.86 3.27
CA TYR A 27 -9.84 -4.96 2.44
C TYR A 27 -8.48 -5.48 2.91
N SER A 28 -7.51 -4.59 3.14
CA SER A 28 -6.18 -4.98 3.59
C SER A 28 -6.18 -5.58 4.99
N ASP A 29 -7.01 -5.05 5.89
CA ASP A 29 -7.15 -5.58 7.26
C ASP A 29 -7.66 -7.02 7.27
N THR A 30 -8.79 -7.27 6.58
CA THR A 30 -9.38 -8.61 6.51
C THR A 30 -8.45 -9.62 5.84
N GLN A 31 -7.67 -9.21 4.84
CA GLN A 31 -6.74 -10.09 4.13
C GLN A 31 -5.57 -10.54 5.00
N ARG A 32 -5.01 -9.65 5.82
CA ARG A 32 -3.94 -10.01 6.76
C ARG A 32 -4.42 -11.04 7.78
N TYR A 33 -5.64 -10.87 8.27
CA TYR A 33 -6.24 -11.82 9.21
C TYR A 33 -6.59 -13.16 8.55
N HIS A 34 -7.22 -13.14 7.38
CA HIS A 34 -7.77 -14.33 6.76
C HIS A 34 -6.73 -15.18 6.01
N VAL A 35 -5.81 -14.54 5.27
CA VAL A 35 -4.82 -15.23 4.43
C VAL A 35 -3.46 -15.30 5.12
N GLY A 36 -3.11 -14.26 5.86
CA GLY A 36 -1.86 -14.17 6.63
C GLY A 36 -1.09 -12.88 6.40
N ALA A 37 -0.11 -12.61 7.25
CA ALA A 37 0.68 -11.38 7.22
C ALA A 37 1.38 -11.14 5.86
N ASN A 38 1.95 -12.20 5.27
CA ASN A 38 2.69 -12.16 4.01
C ASN A 38 1.86 -12.57 2.79
N TYR A 39 0.55 -12.33 2.79
CA TYR A 39 -0.37 -12.78 1.73
C TYR A 39 0.00 -12.31 0.31
N LEU A 40 0.71 -11.18 0.16
CA LEU A 40 1.18 -10.66 -1.13
C LEU A 40 2.32 -11.48 -1.75
N GLN A 41 2.97 -12.37 -0.98
CA GLN A 41 4.03 -13.24 -1.48
C GLN A 41 3.50 -14.48 -2.21
N LEU A 42 2.22 -14.82 -2.02
CA LEU A 42 1.59 -15.95 -2.70
C LEU A 42 1.59 -15.75 -4.22
N ALA A 43 1.87 -16.81 -4.99
CA ALA A 43 2.07 -16.72 -6.45
C ALA A 43 0.89 -16.07 -7.20
N ILE A 44 -0.33 -16.22 -6.70
CA ILE A 44 -1.55 -15.64 -7.29
C ILE A 44 -1.72 -14.14 -6.97
N ASN A 45 -1.07 -13.64 -5.91
CA ASN A 45 -1.18 -12.25 -5.44
C ASN A 45 0.06 -11.43 -5.76
N LYS A 46 1.19 -12.11 -5.98
CA LYS A 46 2.48 -11.49 -6.27
C LYS A 46 2.39 -10.74 -7.61
N PRO A 47 2.83 -9.47 -7.67
CA PRO A 47 2.93 -8.77 -8.93
C PRO A 47 3.98 -9.42 -9.84
N LYS A 48 3.82 -9.26 -11.15
CA LYS A 48 4.72 -9.84 -12.16
C LYS A 48 5.95 -8.96 -12.44
N THR A 49 6.07 -7.81 -11.76
CA THR A 49 7.16 -6.84 -11.90
C THR A 49 8.12 -6.94 -10.71
N ARG A 50 9.27 -6.25 -10.80
CA ARG A 50 10.22 -6.17 -9.68
C ARG A 50 9.54 -5.53 -8.47
N VAL A 51 9.64 -6.17 -7.32
CA VAL A 51 9.21 -5.66 -6.02
C VAL A 51 10.44 -5.50 -5.16
N ALA A 52 10.64 -4.30 -4.63
CA ALA A 52 11.71 -4.02 -3.67
C ALA A 52 11.09 -3.28 -2.48
N THR A 53 11.10 -3.90 -1.30
CA THR A 53 10.53 -3.31 -0.09
C THR A 53 11.40 -3.57 1.13
N ASN A 54 11.29 -2.67 2.11
CA ASN A 54 11.94 -2.79 3.41
C ASN A 54 11.12 -3.63 4.42
N GLN A 55 10.07 -4.34 3.99
CA GLN A 55 9.20 -5.10 4.88
C GLN A 55 9.80 -6.47 5.22
N TYR A 56 10.07 -6.73 6.50
CA TYR A 56 10.74 -7.96 6.95
C TYR A 56 9.91 -8.75 7.98
N GLY A 57 10.02 -10.08 7.91
CA GLY A 57 9.45 -10.99 8.90
C GLY A 57 7.96 -11.24 8.69
N GLY A 58 7.24 -11.48 9.79
CA GLY A 58 5.86 -11.96 9.76
C GLY A 58 5.76 -13.45 9.47
N GLN A 59 4.60 -14.03 9.76
CA GLN A 59 4.38 -15.46 9.57
C GLN A 59 4.48 -15.84 8.09
N MET A 60 5.19 -16.96 7.81
CA MET A 60 5.43 -17.48 6.46
C MET A 60 6.09 -16.48 5.50
N ASP A 61 7.17 -15.80 5.93
CA ASP A 61 8.01 -15.00 5.02
C ASP A 61 8.86 -15.93 4.15
N TYR A 62 8.53 -16.05 2.86
CA TYR A 62 9.19 -16.96 1.92
C TYR A 62 10.41 -16.35 1.22
N LEU A 63 10.57 -15.02 1.29
CA LEU A 63 11.61 -14.31 0.55
C LEU A 63 12.92 -14.15 1.34
N ASP A 64 12.96 -14.55 2.62
CA ASP A 64 14.12 -14.64 3.53
C ASP A 64 15.26 -13.63 3.24
N GLY A 65 14.92 -12.35 3.18
CA GLY A 65 15.85 -11.24 2.97
C GLY A 65 16.19 -10.85 1.53
N ASP A 66 15.87 -11.65 0.51
CA ASP A 66 15.95 -11.25 -0.90
C ASP A 66 14.74 -10.39 -1.29
N LYS A 67 14.77 -9.13 -0.83
CA LYS A 67 13.73 -8.12 -1.14
C LYS A 67 14.28 -6.98 -2.01
N GLY A 68 15.32 -7.29 -2.79
CA GLY A 68 15.87 -6.40 -3.81
C GLY A 68 16.86 -5.33 -3.31
N SER A 69 17.30 -5.40 -2.04
CA SER A 69 18.42 -4.63 -1.48
C SER A 69 19.73 -5.39 -1.71
N GLU A 70 20.82 -4.70 -2.05
CA GLU A 70 22.13 -5.32 -2.23
C GLU A 70 22.72 -5.76 -0.87
N ASN A 71 22.47 -4.99 0.19
CA ASN A 71 22.82 -5.35 1.56
C ASN A 71 21.61 -5.94 2.32
N PRO A 72 21.65 -7.22 2.74
CA PRO A 72 20.55 -7.89 3.44
C PRO A 72 20.37 -7.42 4.89
N HIS A 73 21.35 -6.70 5.46
CA HIS A 73 21.28 -6.20 6.83
C HIS A 73 20.60 -4.84 6.97
N ILE A 74 20.25 -4.20 5.85
CA ILE A 74 19.60 -2.89 5.85
C ILE A 74 18.16 -3.04 5.37
N ASN A 75 17.22 -2.72 6.26
CA ASN A 75 15.77 -2.82 6.03
C ASN A 75 15.05 -1.50 6.34
N TYR A 76 15.71 -0.37 6.13
CA TYR A 76 15.17 0.95 6.43
C TYR A 76 15.64 2.00 5.42
N GLU A 77 14.86 3.07 5.28
CA GLU A 77 15.18 4.25 4.48
C GLU A 77 14.82 5.52 5.29
N PRO A 78 15.65 6.59 5.27
CA PRO A 78 16.92 6.72 4.57
C PRO A 78 18.07 5.97 5.27
N SER A 79 18.99 5.42 4.48
CA SER A 79 20.21 4.78 4.95
C SER A 79 21.45 5.47 4.34
N SER A 80 22.48 5.61 5.17
CA SER A 80 23.76 6.26 4.79
C SER A 80 24.77 5.30 4.16
N ILE A 81 24.55 3.99 4.27
CA ILE A 81 25.49 2.97 3.79
C ILE A 81 25.03 2.46 2.41
N ASP A 82 23.88 1.81 2.40
CA ASP A 82 23.25 1.20 1.23
C ASP A 82 21.75 0.98 1.53
N GLY A 83 20.96 0.53 0.56
CA GLY A 83 19.57 0.15 0.73
C GLY A 83 18.68 0.67 -0.38
N LEU A 84 17.40 0.31 -0.31
CA LEU A 84 16.39 0.78 -1.24
C LEU A 84 16.24 2.30 -1.19
N LYS A 85 15.90 2.89 -2.33
CA LYS A 85 15.66 4.32 -2.51
C LYS A 85 14.27 4.55 -3.09
N GLU A 86 13.66 5.66 -2.70
CA GLU A 86 12.46 6.18 -3.35
C GLU A 86 12.67 6.30 -4.87
N ALA A 87 11.66 5.88 -5.64
CA ALA A 87 11.66 6.08 -7.08
C ALA A 87 11.56 7.59 -7.40
N PRO A 88 12.20 8.07 -8.48
CA PRO A 88 12.01 9.45 -8.91
C PRO A 88 10.53 9.69 -9.21
N LYS A 89 9.98 10.82 -8.75
CA LYS A 89 8.58 11.15 -8.99
C LYS A 89 8.28 11.17 -10.48
N SER A 90 7.34 10.34 -10.91
CA SER A 90 6.76 10.36 -12.25
C SER A 90 5.56 11.29 -12.24
N GLY A 91 5.61 12.39 -13.00
CA GLY A 91 4.49 13.32 -13.10
C GLY A 91 4.33 14.26 -11.89
N LYS A 92 3.17 14.93 -11.83
CA LYS A 92 2.81 15.88 -10.77
C LYS A 92 1.73 15.26 -9.90
N ASP A 93 1.95 15.25 -8.58
CA ASP A 93 0.98 14.77 -7.60
C ASP A 93 -0.37 15.49 -7.78
N TYR A 94 -1.46 14.72 -7.72
CA TYR A 94 -2.81 15.29 -7.71
C TYR A 94 -3.05 15.98 -6.35
N THR A 95 -3.18 17.30 -6.37
CA THR A 95 -3.35 18.12 -5.16
C THR A 95 -4.70 18.86 -5.20
N PRO A 96 -5.82 18.20 -4.87
CA PRO A 96 -7.13 18.85 -4.85
C PRO A 96 -7.21 19.89 -3.73
N HIS A 97 -7.97 20.96 -3.96
CA HIS A 97 -8.29 21.93 -2.91
C HIS A 97 -9.37 21.34 -1.99
N VAL A 98 -9.10 21.29 -0.68
CA VAL A 98 -10.04 20.78 0.33
C VAL A 98 -10.25 21.85 1.39
N GLU A 99 -11.51 22.23 1.62
CA GLU A 99 -11.93 23.18 2.65
C GLU A 99 -13.11 22.65 3.46
N GLY A 100 -13.24 23.10 4.71
CA GLY A 100 -14.36 22.75 5.58
C GLY A 100 -13.96 22.41 7.01
N GLN A 101 -14.96 22.17 7.85
CA GLN A 101 -14.77 21.77 9.24
C GLN A 101 -14.71 20.24 9.35
N VAL A 102 -13.78 19.73 10.16
CA VAL A 102 -13.69 18.31 10.48
C VAL A 102 -14.88 17.91 11.36
N MET A 103 -15.86 17.22 10.79
CA MET A 103 -17.09 16.83 11.48
C MET A 103 -17.65 15.49 11.01
N ARG A 104 -18.36 14.78 11.89
CA ARG A 104 -19.13 13.58 11.53
C ARG A 104 -20.58 13.95 11.26
N LYS A 105 -20.95 14.10 9.99
CA LYS A 105 -22.32 14.42 9.54
C LYS A 105 -22.94 13.24 8.77
N LYS A 106 -24.22 12.96 9.04
CA LYS A 106 -24.99 11.96 8.27
C LYS A 106 -25.00 12.36 6.79
N ILE A 107 -24.72 11.40 5.92
CA ILE A 107 -24.87 11.56 4.47
C ILE A 107 -26.37 11.39 4.19
N SER A 108 -27.07 12.50 3.95
CA SER A 108 -28.42 12.44 3.40
C SER A 108 -28.31 12.33 1.90
N LEU A 109 -28.83 11.25 1.31
CA LEU A 109 -29.21 11.28 -0.10
C LEU A 109 -30.26 12.40 -0.24
N LEU A 110 -30.10 13.26 -1.24
CA LEU A 110 -30.90 14.47 -1.45
C LEU A 110 -32.41 14.19 -1.31
N LYS A 111 -33.15 15.19 -0.82
CA LYS A 111 -34.61 15.20 -0.78
C LYS A 111 -35.18 15.21 -2.19
#